data_AF-A0A537BGW4-F1
#
_entry.id   AF-A0A537BGW4-F1
#
_cell.length_a   1.000
_cell.length_b   1.000
_cell.length_c   1.000
_cell.angle_alpha   90.00
_cell.angle_beta   90.00
_cell.angle_gamma   90.00
#
_symmetry.space_group_name_H-M   'P 1'
#
loop_
_entity.id
_entity.type
_entity.pdbx_description
1 polymer ?
#
loop_
_entity_poly.entity_id
_entity_poly.type
_entity_poly.pdbx_seq_one_letter_code
_entity_poly.pdbx_strand_id
1 'polypeptide(L)'
;MHKNTTISKLVSGVSLALLFSMVMAAAPNTTTVRQVITGLSPFPCAPTSNTATSHPILNSEVEPDLDVALNPASPLSPPIVVAAWQQDRYTRAGGANDIYMRVSMDGGATFGSMIPMRNVFCFGGPYERSSDPRVTISSNGIIYFVGLGFDHATDPNAVSVARYDLATQSFIDLTELNAVKGIAQPTATDFSKLTLEPNDPSGNTLYLTWDRYFQGSYFTGNPHVLSDRGKLYFSKSLDGATWSQPKPIFNTYTDLASQYAPDVQVSGAHIVLVNNSKTDQFSRLVDLMGVQTGLVNPNVPPHNFTEVVTSDNQGTTWSKPSVVNPDGLVGTAVNPEHYDASQDFITNHSNSQVIRSGDAVDQADVDRTRNLIYSVIQEHSLIYDHTPCRIDLYVSKDGGTSWTLIGPVNRVLSTQAFNQGIAVLNDGRIAISYYDFRNHRAGSSKLETDRWLDIYRYDPASDTLTFQNEVRLTATSFDYLKAPALGGTAISPAGLFLGDYQTVKSFNGVIYSVFGITTDDPNN
;
A
#
# COMPACT_ATOMS: atom_id res chain seq x y z
N MET A 1 -38.94 -48.40 81.44
CA MET A 1 -39.56 -47.31 82.23
C MET A 1 -39.02 -45.99 81.72
N HIS A 2 -39.87 -44.96 81.53
CA HIS A 2 -39.48 -43.58 81.14
C HIS A 2 -38.79 -43.44 79.76
N LYS A 3 -38.78 -42.27 79.09
CA LYS A 3 -39.80 -41.18 78.92
C LYS A 3 -39.44 -40.37 77.65
N ASN A 4 -40.42 -39.60 77.17
CA ASN A 4 -40.42 -38.40 76.30
C ASN A 4 -39.07 -37.62 76.19
N THR A 5 -38.69 -36.88 75.14
CA THR A 5 -39.37 -36.41 73.88
C THR A 5 -38.27 -36.15 72.78
N THR A 6 -38.32 -35.33 71.70
CA THR A 6 -39.12 -34.16 71.27
C THR A 6 -39.04 -33.89 69.75
N ILE A 7 -40.07 -33.23 69.18
CA ILE A 7 -40.13 -32.38 67.96
C ILE A 7 -38.93 -32.36 66.98
N SER A 8 -39.20 -32.63 65.70
CA SER A 8 -38.42 -32.14 64.54
C SER A 8 -39.18 -31.04 63.79
N LYS A 9 -38.52 -29.92 63.46
CA LYS A 9 -39.09 -28.84 62.61
C LYS A 9 -38.61 -28.94 61.17
N LEU A 10 -39.45 -28.52 60.23
CA LEU A 10 -39.04 -28.26 58.84
C LEU A 10 -38.02 -27.12 58.78
N VAL A 11 -37.02 -27.25 57.91
CA VAL A 11 -36.19 -26.15 57.40
C VAL A 11 -36.12 -26.29 55.88
N SER A 12 -36.53 -25.25 55.16
CA SER A 12 -36.49 -25.17 53.71
C SER A 12 -35.07 -24.83 53.23
N GLY A 13 -34.39 -25.76 52.57
CA GLY A 13 -33.09 -25.51 51.96
C GLY A 13 -33.19 -24.65 50.70
N VAL A 14 -32.48 -23.52 50.68
CA VAL A 14 -32.30 -22.70 49.46
C VAL A 14 -31.11 -23.24 48.68
N SER A 15 -31.34 -23.66 47.44
CA SER A 15 -30.27 -24.12 46.54
C SER A 15 -29.45 -22.93 46.02
N LEU A 16 -28.23 -22.76 46.55
CA LEU A 16 -27.31 -21.71 46.12
C LEU A 16 -26.61 -22.13 44.81
N ALA A 17 -27.01 -21.55 43.69
CA ALA A 17 -26.39 -21.80 42.39
C ALA A 17 -25.02 -21.10 42.29
N LEU A 18 -23.93 -21.89 42.30
CA LEU A 18 -22.57 -21.41 42.09
C LEU A 18 -22.34 -21.09 40.60
N LEU A 19 -22.57 -19.83 40.23
CA LEU A 19 -22.12 -19.27 38.96
C LEU A 19 -20.59 -19.18 38.94
N PHE A 20 -19.94 -20.18 38.34
CA PHE A 20 -18.53 -20.09 37.98
C PHE A 20 -18.36 -19.10 36.81
N SER A 21 -17.89 -17.90 37.12
CA SER A 21 -17.38 -16.96 36.13
C SER A 21 -16.09 -17.51 35.52
N MET A 22 -16.19 -18.18 34.37
CA MET A 22 -15.04 -18.47 33.52
C MET A 22 -14.47 -17.15 32.98
N VAL A 23 -13.51 -16.58 33.71
CA VAL A 23 -12.60 -15.58 33.16
C VAL A 23 -11.71 -16.32 32.15
N MET A 24 -12.14 -16.35 30.89
CA MET A 24 -11.23 -16.68 29.80
C MET A 24 -10.21 -15.55 29.70
N ALA A 25 -9.06 -15.74 30.35
CA ALA A 25 -7.87 -14.99 30.01
C ALA A 25 -7.59 -15.26 28.53
N ALA A 26 -7.61 -14.21 27.71
CA ALA A 26 -7.20 -14.31 26.31
C ALA A 26 -5.76 -14.81 26.29
N ALA A 27 -5.51 -15.89 25.54
CA ALA A 27 -4.14 -16.32 25.28
C ALA A 27 -3.37 -15.18 24.60
N PRO A 28 -2.07 -15.00 24.87
CA PRO A 28 -1.28 -14.00 24.15
C PRO A 28 -1.39 -14.27 22.64
N ASN A 29 -1.71 -13.25 21.87
CA ASN A 29 -1.80 -13.35 20.41
C ASN A 29 -0.40 -13.61 19.84
N THR A 30 -0.06 -14.90 19.66
CA THR A 30 1.20 -15.32 19.04
C THR A 30 1.12 -15.10 17.53
N THR A 31 1.34 -13.85 17.13
CA THR A 31 1.59 -13.50 15.74
C THR A 31 3.03 -13.85 15.39
N THR A 32 3.19 -14.66 14.35
CA THR A 32 4.46 -14.97 13.70
C THR A 32 4.21 -14.85 12.19
N VAL A 33 5.26 -14.70 11.37
CA VAL A 33 5.15 -14.93 9.92
C VAL A 33 4.52 -16.31 9.71
N ARG A 34 3.30 -16.37 9.15
CA ARG A 34 2.58 -17.63 8.99
C ARG A 34 3.14 -18.50 7.88
N GLN A 35 3.60 -17.88 6.80
CA GLN A 35 4.09 -18.58 5.61
C GLN A 35 5.00 -17.67 4.78
N VAL A 36 6.00 -18.24 4.11
CA VAL A 36 6.63 -17.63 2.93
C VAL A 36 5.75 -17.96 1.71
N ILE A 37 5.41 -16.95 0.91
CA ILE A 37 4.51 -17.10 -0.25
C ILE A 37 5.23 -16.98 -1.60
N THR A 38 6.50 -16.59 -1.62
CA THR A 38 7.33 -16.49 -2.82
C THR A 38 8.41 -17.59 -2.82
N GLY A 39 9.41 -17.54 -3.71
CA GLY A 39 10.40 -18.61 -3.91
C GLY A 39 11.16 -18.45 -5.23
N LEU A 40 11.90 -19.50 -5.63
CA LEU A 40 12.58 -19.58 -6.93
C LEU A 40 11.67 -19.07 -8.07
N SER A 41 12.24 -18.22 -8.93
CA SER A 41 11.51 -17.59 -10.03
C SER A 41 10.72 -18.62 -10.87
N PRO A 42 9.39 -18.46 -10.99
CA PRO A 42 8.56 -19.28 -11.87
C PRO A 42 8.68 -18.89 -13.35
N PHE A 43 9.46 -17.85 -13.70
CA PHE A 43 9.48 -17.28 -15.04
C PHE A 43 10.19 -18.19 -16.06
N PRO A 44 9.50 -18.73 -17.07
CA PRO A 44 10.04 -19.79 -17.93
C PRO A 44 10.85 -19.29 -19.14
N CYS A 45 11.01 -17.98 -19.30
CA CYS A 45 11.61 -17.36 -20.49
C CYS A 45 12.95 -16.67 -20.20
N ALA A 46 13.71 -16.39 -21.27
CA ALA A 46 14.85 -15.49 -21.17
C ALA A 46 14.37 -14.04 -20.90
N PRO A 47 15.03 -13.31 -19.96
CA PRO A 47 14.73 -11.90 -19.69
C PRO A 47 14.78 -10.97 -20.91
N THR A 48 13.79 -10.09 -20.98
CA THR A 48 13.51 -9.07 -22.02
C THR A 48 14.16 -7.73 -21.69
N SER A 49 14.61 -6.99 -22.72
CA SER A 49 15.36 -5.72 -22.55
C SER A 49 16.50 -5.80 -21.52
N ASN A 50 17.20 -6.94 -21.52
CA ASN A 50 18.32 -7.25 -20.63
C ASN A 50 19.63 -6.65 -21.17
N THR A 51 20.36 -5.94 -20.32
CA THR A 51 21.59 -5.20 -20.66
C THR A 51 22.59 -5.24 -19.51
N ALA A 52 23.84 -4.87 -19.77
CA ALA A 52 24.90 -4.81 -18.74
C ALA A 52 24.56 -3.87 -17.56
N THR A 53 23.62 -2.93 -17.71
CA THR A 53 23.24 -1.93 -16.70
C THR A 53 21.78 -2.02 -16.23
N SER A 54 20.92 -2.77 -16.92
CA SER A 54 19.53 -3.05 -16.54
C SER A 54 19.22 -4.52 -16.82
N HIS A 55 19.07 -5.31 -15.76
CA HIS A 55 18.85 -6.76 -15.78
C HIS A 55 18.01 -7.16 -14.56
N PRO A 56 17.24 -8.27 -14.60
CA PRO A 56 16.49 -8.73 -13.45
C PRO A 56 17.43 -9.31 -12.38
N ILE A 57 17.12 -9.07 -11.11
CA ILE A 57 17.63 -9.87 -10.00
C ILE A 57 16.65 -11.02 -9.81
N LEU A 58 17.06 -12.26 -10.15
CA LEU A 58 16.21 -13.44 -9.98
C LEU A 58 15.90 -13.68 -8.50
N ASN A 59 14.69 -14.18 -8.21
CA ASN A 59 14.21 -14.40 -6.84
C ASN A 59 14.21 -13.09 -6.01
N SER A 60 13.85 -11.97 -6.64
CA SER A 60 13.60 -10.72 -5.93
C SER A 60 12.14 -10.33 -6.08
N GLU A 61 11.39 -10.49 -4.98
CA GLU A 61 10.01 -10.10 -4.89
C GLU A 61 9.87 -8.81 -4.07
N VAL A 62 9.23 -7.82 -4.68
CA VAL A 62 9.04 -6.49 -4.11
C VAL A 62 7.62 -6.01 -4.36
N GLU A 63 7.26 -4.92 -3.68
CA GLU A 63 5.97 -4.23 -3.87
C GLU A 63 4.74 -5.13 -3.69
N PRO A 64 4.58 -5.82 -2.55
CA PRO A 64 3.52 -6.79 -2.40
C PRO A 64 2.18 -6.16 -1.97
N ASP A 65 1.10 -6.50 -2.68
CA ASP A 65 -0.28 -6.14 -2.36
C ASP A 65 -1.12 -7.37 -1.94
N LEU A 66 -2.19 -7.17 -1.17
CA LEU A 66 -3.06 -8.25 -0.72
C LEU A 66 -4.52 -7.83 -0.58
N ASP A 67 -5.44 -8.78 -0.78
CA ASP A 67 -6.84 -8.61 -0.42
C ASP A 67 -7.46 -9.85 0.23
N VAL A 68 -8.53 -9.65 1.03
CA VAL A 68 -9.15 -10.70 1.85
C VAL A 68 -10.67 -10.58 1.80
N ALA A 69 -11.36 -11.67 1.45
CA ALA A 69 -12.82 -11.70 1.30
C ALA A 69 -13.45 -13.00 1.82
N LEU A 70 -14.78 -12.99 1.98
CA LEU A 70 -15.55 -14.23 2.17
C LEU A 70 -15.38 -15.13 0.95
N ASN A 71 -15.36 -16.45 1.16
CA ASN A 71 -15.53 -17.41 0.09
C ASN A 71 -17.04 -17.48 -0.28
N PRO A 72 -17.49 -17.01 -1.46
CA PRO A 72 -18.91 -17.00 -1.81
C PRO A 72 -19.48 -18.42 -2.00
N ALA A 73 -18.65 -19.38 -2.38
CA ALA A 73 -19.05 -20.79 -2.52
C ALA A 73 -19.09 -21.54 -1.18
N SER A 74 -18.46 -21.02 -0.12
CA SER A 74 -18.53 -21.56 1.23
C SER A 74 -18.33 -20.48 2.31
N PRO A 75 -19.37 -19.69 2.65
CA PRO A 75 -19.24 -18.56 3.60
C PRO A 75 -18.92 -18.96 5.05
N LEU A 76 -18.89 -20.26 5.37
CA LEU A 76 -18.49 -20.82 6.67
C LEU A 76 -17.03 -21.35 6.67
N SER A 77 -16.36 -21.37 5.52
CA SER A 77 -14.93 -21.64 5.42
C SER A 77 -14.11 -20.44 5.91
N PRO A 78 -12.80 -20.62 6.17
CA PRO A 78 -11.86 -19.50 6.27
C PRO A 78 -11.94 -18.58 5.04
N PRO A 79 -11.56 -17.29 5.17
CA PRO A 79 -11.61 -16.35 4.07
C PRO A 79 -10.61 -16.71 2.95
N ILE A 80 -10.91 -16.20 1.76
CA ILE A 80 -9.98 -16.21 0.64
C ILE A 80 -8.98 -15.09 0.87
N VAL A 81 -7.70 -15.39 0.72
CA VAL A 81 -6.61 -14.39 0.74
C VAL A 81 -5.91 -14.44 -0.61
N VAL A 82 -5.85 -13.33 -1.32
CA VAL A 82 -4.97 -13.15 -2.48
C VAL A 82 -3.80 -12.25 -2.09
N ALA A 83 -2.61 -12.59 -2.58
CA ALA A 83 -1.43 -11.73 -2.48
C ALA A 83 -0.71 -11.71 -3.84
N ALA A 84 -0.19 -10.55 -4.23
CA ALA A 84 0.49 -10.33 -5.50
C ALA A 84 1.76 -9.48 -5.32
N TRP A 85 2.73 -9.63 -6.22
CA TRP A 85 4.06 -9.00 -6.14
C TRP A 85 4.72 -8.88 -7.53
N GLN A 86 5.78 -8.06 -7.61
CA GLN A 86 6.68 -8.03 -8.78
C GLN A 86 7.71 -9.17 -8.71
N GLN A 87 7.83 -9.99 -9.76
CA GLN A 87 8.76 -11.13 -9.79
C GLN A 87 10.02 -10.85 -10.61
N ASP A 88 11.18 -10.93 -9.97
CA ASP A 88 12.51 -10.66 -10.53
C ASP A 88 12.68 -9.20 -10.98
N ARG A 89 12.79 -8.29 -9.99
CA ARG A 89 12.86 -6.84 -10.22
C ARG A 89 14.11 -6.44 -11.02
N TYR A 90 13.95 -5.55 -12.00
CA TYR A 90 15.06 -5.03 -12.81
C TYR A 90 15.86 -3.96 -12.08
N THR A 91 17.20 -4.06 -12.17
CA THR A 91 18.17 -3.16 -11.52
C THR A 91 18.06 -1.69 -11.94
N ARG A 92 17.46 -1.38 -13.11
CA ARG A 92 17.22 0.00 -13.57
C ARG A 92 15.94 0.10 -14.41
N ALA A 93 15.31 1.27 -14.34
CA ALA A 93 14.19 1.70 -15.17
C ALA A 93 12.93 0.82 -15.07
N GLY A 94 12.52 0.54 -13.83
CA GLY A 94 11.21 -0.02 -13.50
C GLY A 94 11.03 -1.52 -13.80
N GLY A 95 9.94 -2.05 -13.23
CA GLY A 95 9.38 -3.36 -13.55
C GLY A 95 10.21 -4.61 -13.18
N ALA A 96 9.57 -5.73 -13.48
CA ALA A 96 9.93 -7.12 -13.21
C ALA A 96 9.73 -7.99 -14.47
N ASN A 97 10.13 -9.26 -14.42
CA ASN A 97 9.95 -10.22 -15.52
C ASN A 97 8.46 -10.47 -15.84
N ASP A 98 7.61 -10.60 -14.83
CA ASP A 98 6.16 -10.35 -14.88
C ASP A 98 5.70 -10.06 -13.43
N ILE A 99 4.44 -9.69 -13.24
CA ILE A 99 3.84 -9.70 -11.90
C ILE A 99 3.02 -10.97 -11.67
N TYR A 100 3.01 -11.47 -10.44
CA TYR A 100 2.37 -12.73 -10.06
C TYR A 100 1.43 -12.56 -8.87
N MET A 101 0.45 -13.46 -8.78
CA MET A 101 -0.37 -13.62 -7.59
C MET A 101 -0.41 -15.08 -7.11
N ARG A 102 -0.74 -15.29 -5.83
CA ARG A 102 -1.17 -16.57 -5.27
C ARG A 102 -2.46 -16.40 -4.48
N VAL A 103 -3.27 -17.45 -4.49
CA VAL A 103 -4.54 -17.53 -3.76
C VAL A 103 -4.44 -18.58 -2.65
N SER A 104 -4.92 -18.22 -1.46
CA SER A 104 -5.24 -19.11 -0.35
C SER A 104 -6.76 -19.24 -0.22
N MET A 105 -7.23 -20.47 0.04
CA MET A 105 -8.64 -20.79 0.32
C MET A 105 -8.88 -21.18 1.79
N ASP A 106 -7.88 -20.98 2.65
CA ASP A 106 -7.84 -21.45 4.04
C ASP A 106 -7.43 -20.35 5.06
N GLY A 107 -7.58 -19.07 4.68
CA GLY A 107 -7.26 -17.93 5.55
C GLY A 107 -5.75 -17.63 5.64
N GLY A 108 -4.99 -17.92 4.59
CA GLY A 108 -3.55 -17.68 4.52
C GLY A 108 -2.71 -18.70 5.30
N ALA A 109 -3.18 -19.95 5.40
CA ALA A 109 -2.43 -21.06 6.01
C ALA A 109 -1.71 -21.94 4.97
N THR A 110 -2.25 -22.03 3.76
CA THR A 110 -1.58 -22.53 2.54
C THR A 110 -1.97 -21.66 1.35
N PHE A 111 -1.12 -21.62 0.32
CA PHE A 111 -1.37 -20.91 -0.94
C PHE A 111 -1.15 -21.83 -2.14
N GLY A 112 -1.97 -21.69 -3.19
CA GLY A 112 -1.88 -22.46 -4.45
C GLY A 112 -0.63 -22.15 -5.28
N SER A 113 -0.65 -22.54 -6.56
CA SER A 113 0.42 -22.19 -7.51
C SER A 113 0.53 -20.68 -7.75
N MET A 114 1.72 -20.21 -8.12
CA MET A 114 1.93 -18.85 -8.63
C MET A 114 1.20 -18.68 -9.98
N ILE A 115 0.51 -17.56 -10.15
CA ILE A 115 -0.28 -17.23 -11.35
C ILE A 115 0.29 -15.92 -11.94
N PRO A 116 0.94 -15.95 -13.12
CA PRO A 116 1.38 -14.72 -13.79
C PRO A 116 0.19 -13.91 -14.30
N MET A 117 0.30 -12.58 -14.32
CA MET A 117 -0.70 -11.71 -14.96
C MET A 117 -0.73 -11.89 -16.48
N ARG A 118 0.39 -12.27 -17.10
CA ARG A 118 0.56 -12.45 -18.55
C ARG A 118 0.58 -11.15 -19.35
N ASN A 119 1.00 -10.04 -18.74
CA ASN A 119 1.23 -8.77 -19.45
C ASN A 119 2.37 -8.88 -20.48
N VAL A 120 3.34 -9.76 -20.24
CA VAL A 120 4.62 -9.79 -20.98
C VAL A 120 4.68 -10.83 -22.11
N PHE A 121 5.60 -10.61 -23.05
CA PHE A 121 5.85 -11.49 -24.21
C PHE A 121 6.00 -12.97 -23.87
N CYS A 122 6.58 -13.31 -22.72
CA CYS A 122 6.76 -14.69 -22.27
C CYS A 122 5.45 -15.49 -22.20
N PHE A 123 4.34 -14.83 -21.87
CA PHE A 123 3.02 -15.43 -21.75
C PHE A 123 2.06 -15.02 -22.88
N GLY A 124 2.58 -14.38 -23.94
CA GLY A 124 1.81 -13.90 -25.08
C GLY A 124 1.21 -12.50 -24.93
N GLY A 125 1.52 -11.78 -23.84
CA GLY A 125 1.21 -10.36 -23.69
C GLY A 125 2.12 -9.46 -24.55
N PRO A 126 1.80 -8.17 -24.72
CA PRO A 126 2.49 -7.31 -25.68
C PRO A 126 3.68 -6.50 -25.12
N TYR A 127 4.10 -6.74 -23.87
CA TYR A 127 5.09 -5.91 -23.18
C TYR A 127 6.42 -6.62 -22.86
N GLU A 128 7.50 -5.85 -22.73
CA GLU A 128 8.78 -6.35 -22.22
C GLU A 128 8.78 -6.63 -20.71
N ARG A 129 8.11 -5.81 -19.90
CA ARG A 129 8.13 -5.88 -18.42
C ARG A 129 6.74 -5.62 -17.83
N SER A 130 6.56 -5.98 -16.56
CA SER A 130 5.38 -5.59 -15.78
C SER A 130 5.73 -5.03 -14.39
N SER A 131 4.88 -4.16 -13.85
CA SER A 131 5.06 -3.43 -12.57
C SER A 131 3.73 -3.36 -11.80
N ASP A 132 3.79 -2.88 -10.56
CA ASP A 132 2.65 -2.37 -9.77
C ASP A 132 1.42 -3.28 -9.64
N PRO A 133 1.56 -4.45 -8.99
CA PRO A 133 0.44 -5.34 -8.70
C PRO A 133 -0.62 -4.70 -7.79
N ARG A 134 -1.89 -4.72 -8.21
CA ARG A 134 -3.03 -4.58 -7.28
C ARG A 134 -3.96 -5.76 -7.40
N VAL A 135 -4.49 -6.22 -6.27
CA VAL A 135 -5.47 -7.30 -6.22
C VAL A 135 -6.70 -6.91 -5.42
N THR A 136 -7.87 -7.32 -5.88
CA THR A 136 -9.14 -7.14 -5.16
C THR A 136 -10.07 -8.32 -5.45
N ILE A 137 -10.70 -8.89 -4.42
CA ILE A 137 -11.64 -10.00 -4.54
C ILE A 137 -13.07 -9.44 -4.47
N SER A 138 -13.87 -9.67 -5.50
CA SER A 138 -15.30 -9.32 -5.48
C SER A 138 -16.13 -10.31 -4.66
N SER A 139 -17.29 -9.85 -4.19
CA SER A 139 -18.31 -10.69 -3.53
C SER A 139 -18.84 -11.84 -4.41
N ASN A 140 -18.64 -11.76 -5.74
CA ASN A 140 -19.03 -12.79 -6.70
C ASN A 140 -17.92 -13.80 -7.05
N GLY A 141 -16.72 -13.67 -6.47
CA GLY A 141 -15.64 -14.65 -6.62
C GLY A 141 -14.69 -14.42 -7.79
N ILE A 142 -14.65 -13.20 -8.32
CA ILE A 142 -13.65 -12.78 -9.31
C ILE A 142 -12.52 -12.03 -8.58
N ILE A 143 -11.28 -12.41 -8.88
CA ILE A 143 -10.11 -11.60 -8.55
C ILE A 143 -9.86 -10.66 -9.72
N TYR A 144 -9.84 -9.36 -9.43
CA TYR A 144 -9.36 -8.34 -10.33
C TYR A 144 -7.88 -8.13 -10.03
N PHE A 145 -7.03 -8.43 -11.00
CA PHE A 145 -5.58 -8.29 -10.92
C PHE A 145 -5.16 -7.16 -11.86
N VAL A 146 -4.74 -6.03 -11.29
CA VAL A 146 -4.21 -4.89 -12.03
C VAL A 146 -2.69 -4.98 -12.05
N GLY A 147 -2.10 -4.52 -13.14
CA GLY A 147 -0.67 -4.36 -13.29
C GLY A 147 -0.36 -3.37 -14.40
N LEU A 148 0.82 -2.77 -14.33
CA LEU A 148 1.35 -1.95 -15.40
C LEU A 148 2.13 -2.84 -16.37
N GLY A 149 1.89 -2.69 -17.66
CA GLY A 149 2.70 -3.30 -18.72
C GLY A 149 3.45 -2.21 -19.48
N PHE A 150 4.75 -2.39 -19.76
CA PHE A 150 5.53 -1.42 -20.52
C PHE A 150 6.74 -2.04 -21.24
N ASP A 151 7.25 -1.34 -22.26
CA ASP A 151 8.56 -1.62 -22.85
C ASP A 151 9.60 -0.60 -22.38
N HIS A 152 10.81 -1.09 -22.12
CA HIS A 152 11.99 -0.28 -21.84
C HIS A 152 12.70 0.19 -23.14
N ALA A 153 12.52 -0.52 -24.25
CA ALA A 153 13.16 -0.18 -25.53
C ALA A 153 12.31 0.71 -26.47
N THR A 154 11.00 0.79 -26.26
CA THR A 154 10.03 1.37 -27.22
C THR A 154 8.99 2.33 -26.63
N ASP A 155 8.96 2.48 -25.30
CA ASP A 155 8.12 3.40 -24.52
C ASP A 155 6.56 3.25 -24.53
N PRO A 156 5.87 2.23 -25.09
CA PRO A 156 4.46 2.05 -24.76
C PRO A 156 4.31 1.65 -23.29
N ASN A 157 3.23 2.12 -22.67
CA ASN A 157 2.80 1.71 -21.33
C ASN A 157 1.28 1.58 -21.27
N ALA A 158 0.77 0.76 -20.34
CA ALA A 158 -0.64 0.66 -20.02
C ALA A 158 -0.86 0.29 -18.54
N VAL A 159 -1.99 0.77 -18.00
CA VAL A 159 -2.69 0.09 -16.91
C VAL A 159 -3.51 -1.05 -17.52
N SER A 160 -3.18 -2.29 -17.17
CA SER A 160 -3.90 -3.50 -17.55
C SER A 160 -4.74 -4.00 -16.38
N VAL A 161 -5.92 -4.56 -16.66
CA VAL A 161 -6.77 -5.25 -15.68
C VAL A 161 -7.11 -6.64 -16.21
N ALA A 162 -6.67 -7.68 -15.49
CA ALA A 162 -7.02 -9.07 -15.77
C ALA A 162 -8.07 -9.56 -14.76
N ARG A 163 -9.03 -10.37 -15.23
CA ARG A 163 -10.09 -10.94 -14.39
C ARG A 163 -9.92 -12.44 -14.26
N TYR A 164 -9.78 -12.94 -13.04
CA TYR A 164 -9.55 -14.35 -12.74
C TYR A 164 -10.70 -14.92 -11.92
N ASP A 165 -11.35 -15.96 -12.43
CA ASP A 165 -12.46 -16.64 -11.77
C ASP A 165 -11.95 -17.74 -10.84
N LEU A 166 -12.30 -17.64 -9.56
CA LEU A 166 -11.96 -18.62 -8.53
C LEU A 166 -12.68 -19.96 -8.69
N ALA A 167 -13.85 -19.99 -9.35
CA ALA A 167 -14.63 -21.21 -9.53
C ALA A 167 -14.08 -22.10 -10.66
N THR A 168 -13.65 -21.51 -11.79
CA THR A 168 -12.96 -22.23 -12.88
C THR A 168 -11.44 -22.26 -12.76
N GLN A 169 -10.85 -21.49 -11.84
CA GLN A 169 -9.41 -21.29 -11.68
C GLN A 169 -8.72 -20.78 -12.96
N SER A 170 -9.38 -19.85 -13.67
CA SER A 170 -8.94 -19.39 -14.99
C SER A 170 -9.13 -17.88 -15.19
N PHE A 171 -8.34 -17.29 -16.10
CA PHE A 171 -8.58 -15.92 -16.55
C PHE A 171 -9.77 -15.88 -17.51
N ILE A 172 -10.70 -14.95 -17.27
CA ILE A 172 -11.80 -14.61 -18.16
C ILE A 172 -11.26 -13.77 -19.32
N ASP A 173 -10.57 -12.68 -19.01
CA ASP A 173 -9.97 -11.74 -19.95
C ASP A 173 -8.87 -10.88 -19.32
N LEU A 174 -8.22 -10.08 -20.17
CA LEU A 174 -7.26 -9.02 -19.82
C LEU A 174 -7.59 -7.79 -20.68
N THR A 175 -7.73 -6.63 -20.05
CA THR A 175 -8.13 -5.37 -20.69
C THR A 175 -7.07 -4.28 -20.43
N GLU A 176 -6.50 -3.72 -21.49
CA GLU A 176 -5.68 -2.50 -21.43
C GLU A 176 -6.57 -1.26 -21.36
N LEU A 177 -6.45 -0.43 -20.31
CA LEU A 177 -7.29 0.77 -20.15
C LEU A 177 -6.65 2.04 -20.69
N ASN A 178 -5.33 2.18 -20.51
CA ASN A 178 -4.58 3.40 -20.82
C ASN A 178 -3.36 3.08 -21.71
N ALA A 179 -3.56 2.31 -22.78
CA ALA A 179 -2.51 1.92 -23.72
C ALA A 179 -1.95 3.13 -24.50
N VAL A 180 -0.92 3.76 -23.94
CA VAL A 180 -0.15 4.82 -24.59
C VAL A 180 0.77 4.16 -25.62
N LYS A 181 0.64 4.55 -26.89
CA LYS A 181 1.53 4.13 -27.98
C LYS A 181 2.01 5.37 -28.74
N GLY A 182 3.33 5.54 -28.87
CA GLY A 182 3.93 6.60 -29.67
C GLY A 182 3.82 8.03 -29.10
N ILE A 183 3.41 8.20 -27.84
CA ILE A 183 3.74 9.44 -27.12
C ILE A 183 5.21 9.31 -26.75
N ALA A 184 6.06 10.09 -27.42
CA ALA A 184 7.48 10.13 -27.12
C ALA A 184 7.70 10.43 -25.63
N GLN A 185 8.77 9.83 -25.06
CA GLN A 185 9.33 10.22 -23.77
C GLN A 185 9.19 11.74 -23.58
N PRO A 186 8.55 12.20 -22.48
CA PRO A 186 8.82 11.68 -21.14
C PRO A 186 7.61 11.24 -20.28
N THR A 187 6.41 10.92 -20.82
CA THR A 187 5.25 10.55 -19.95
C THR A 187 5.16 9.05 -19.61
N ALA A 188 5.12 8.73 -18.31
CA ALA A 188 4.88 7.39 -17.79
C ALA A 188 3.57 7.34 -16.96
N THR A 189 3.24 6.17 -16.42
CA THR A 189 2.12 5.94 -15.49
C THR A 189 2.60 5.01 -14.38
N ASP A 190 2.28 5.31 -13.12
CA ASP A 190 2.61 4.47 -11.96
C ASP A 190 1.46 4.41 -10.95
N PHE A 191 1.67 3.64 -9.87
CA PHE A 191 0.89 3.69 -8.63
C PHE A 191 -0.61 3.56 -8.83
N SER A 192 -1.04 2.50 -9.50
CA SER A 192 -2.48 2.20 -9.63
C SER A 192 -3.12 1.85 -8.27
N LYS A 193 -4.42 2.11 -8.11
CA LYS A 193 -5.23 1.66 -6.98
C LYS A 193 -6.61 1.23 -7.45
N LEU A 194 -6.97 -0.02 -7.16
CA LEU A 194 -8.29 -0.58 -7.41
C LEU A 194 -9.06 -0.69 -6.08
N THR A 195 -10.30 -0.21 -6.06
CA THR A 195 -11.21 -0.38 -4.91
C THR A 195 -12.61 -0.75 -5.37
N LEU A 196 -13.17 -1.82 -4.78
CA LEU A 196 -14.53 -2.30 -4.97
C LEU A 196 -15.54 -1.40 -4.25
N GLU A 197 -16.70 -1.14 -4.85
CA GLU A 197 -17.83 -0.45 -4.22
C GLU A 197 -18.47 -1.34 -3.14
N PRO A 198 -18.36 -1.01 -1.84
CA PRO A 198 -18.84 -1.86 -0.75
C PRO A 198 -20.37 -1.82 -0.58
N ASN A 199 -21.08 -0.96 -1.33
CA ASN A 199 -22.53 -0.88 -1.34
C ASN A 199 -23.16 -1.62 -2.55
N ASP A 200 -22.36 -2.16 -3.47
CA ASP A 200 -22.82 -2.99 -4.59
C ASP A 200 -22.85 -4.48 -4.18
N PRO A 201 -24.03 -5.08 -3.94
CA PRO A 201 -24.12 -6.49 -3.55
C PRO A 201 -23.69 -7.45 -4.67
N SER A 202 -23.65 -7.00 -5.93
CA SER A 202 -23.27 -7.82 -7.07
C SER A 202 -21.75 -7.96 -7.26
N GLY A 203 -20.95 -7.09 -6.63
CA GLY A 203 -19.48 -7.15 -6.69
C GLY A 203 -18.87 -6.75 -8.03
N ASN A 204 -19.54 -5.85 -8.78
CA ASN A 204 -19.24 -5.49 -10.17
C ASN A 204 -18.91 -4.01 -10.37
N THR A 205 -19.18 -3.18 -9.37
CA THR A 205 -18.85 -1.76 -9.39
C THR A 205 -17.45 -1.56 -8.80
N LEU A 206 -16.49 -1.14 -9.64
CA LEU A 206 -15.10 -0.92 -9.23
C LEU A 206 -14.63 0.47 -9.67
N TYR A 207 -13.76 1.06 -8.87
CA TYR A 207 -13.07 2.32 -9.18
C TYR A 207 -11.56 2.06 -9.25
N LEU A 208 -10.92 2.57 -10.30
CA LEU A 208 -9.50 2.41 -10.55
C LEU A 208 -8.89 3.77 -10.86
N THR A 209 -7.92 4.17 -10.06
CA THR A 209 -7.13 5.40 -10.26
C THR A 209 -5.65 5.08 -10.34
N TRP A 210 -4.90 5.97 -10.97
CA TRP A 210 -3.46 5.83 -11.23
C TRP A 210 -2.90 7.20 -11.57
N ASP A 211 -1.60 7.42 -11.35
CA ASP A 211 -0.97 8.65 -11.80
C ASP A 211 -0.46 8.54 -13.24
N ARG A 212 -0.25 9.71 -13.83
CA ARG A 212 0.53 9.90 -15.05
C ARG A 212 1.61 10.93 -14.78
N TYR A 213 2.82 10.44 -14.58
CA TYR A 213 3.99 11.22 -14.19
C TYR A 213 4.99 11.40 -15.35
N PHE A 214 6.15 12.01 -15.07
CA PHE A 214 7.04 12.54 -16.08
C PHE A 214 8.50 12.06 -15.90
N GLN A 215 8.84 10.92 -16.50
CA GLN A 215 10.20 10.35 -16.49
C GLN A 215 11.15 11.10 -17.43
N GLY A 216 12.02 11.98 -16.91
CA GLY A 216 13.13 12.45 -17.74
C GLY A 216 14.06 13.47 -17.11
N SER A 217 15.34 13.38 -17.47
CA SER A 217 16.39 14.38 -17.17
C SER A 217 16.61 15.40 -18.32
N TYR A 218 15.74 15.39 -19.34
CA TYR A 218 15.86 16.20 -20.56
C TYR A 218 15.38 17.65 -20.35
N PHE A 219 16.08 18.39 -19.50
CA PHE A 219 15.77 19.79 -19.16
C PHE A 219 16.32 20.79 -20.18
N THR A 220 15.93 20.63 -21.45
CA THR A 220 16.31 21.53 -22.55
C THR A 220 15.17 22.49 -22.93
N GLY A 221 14.79 23.36 -21.98
CA GLY A 221 14.19 24.68 -22.25
C GLY A 221 12.83 24.77 -22.94
N ASN A 222 12.07 23.68 -23.11
CA ASN A 222 10.75 23.72 -23.73
C ASN A 222 9.63 23.99 -22.69
N PRO A 223 8.94 25.14 -22.69
CA PRO A 223 7.88 25.42 -21.72
C PRO A 223 6.61 24.57 -21.91
N HIS A 224 6.37 23.99 -23.08
CA HIS A 224 5.21 23.11 -23.29
C HIS A 224 5.33 21.76 -22.58
N VAL A 225 6.56 21.35 -22.25
CA VAL A 225 6.85 20.17 -21.41
C VAL A 225 6.45 20.39 -19.94
N LEU A 226 6.29 21.64 -19.52
CA LEU A 226 6.05 22.02 -18.12
C LEU A 226 4.56 22.01 -17.73
N SER A 227 3.64 21.99 -18.70
CA SER A 227 2.18 22.02 -18.47
C SER A 227 1.49 20.65 -18.39
N ASP A 228 2.23 19.55 -18.63
CA ASP A 228 1.69 18.18 -18.63
C ASP A 228 2.26 17.27 -17.53
N ARG A 229 3.04 17.82 -16.59
CA ARG A 229 3.57 17.11 -15.42
C ARG A 229 2.46 16.76 -14.42
N GLY A 230 2.31 15.48 -14.12
CA GLY A 230 1.50 14.97 -13.00
C GLY A 230 -0.02 15.10 -13.21
N LYS A 231 -0.71 14.00 -13.47
CA LYS A 231 -2.19 13.95 -13.48
C LYS A 231 -2.69 12.65 -12.86
N LEU A 232 -3.58 12.75 -11.88
CA LEU A 232 -4.36 11.60 -11.42
C LEU A 232 -5.43 11.26 -12.46
N TYR A 233 -5.46 10.03 -12.94
CA TYR A 233 -6.46 9.49 -13.84
C TYR A 233 -7.45 8.58 -13.10
N PHE A 234 -8.66 8.48 -13.65
CA PHE A 234 -9.74 7.63 -13.15
C PHE A 234 -10.41 6.85 -14.28
N SER A 235 -10.78 5.62 -13.98
CA SER A 235 -11.84 4.89 -14.66
C SER A 235 -12.68 4.09 -13.65
N LYS A 236 -13.89 3.70 -14.05
CA LYS A 236 -14.76 2.79 -13.30
C LYS A 236 -15.36 1.71 -14.19
N SER A 237 -15.65 0.56 -13.57
CA SER A 237 -16.58 -0.44 -14.09
C SER A 237 -17.87 -0.42 -13.26
N LEU A 238 -19.00 -0.75 -13.90
CA LEU A 238 -20.32 -0.87 -13.26
C LEU A 238 -20.96 -2.26 -13.47
N ASP A 239 -20.28 -3.13 -14.22
CA ASP A 239 -20.72 -4.46 -14.67
C ASP A 239 -19.62 -5.53 -14.48
N GLY A 240 -18.51 -5.15 -13.83
CA GLY A 240 -17.35 -5.99 -13.58
C GLY A 240 -16.55 -6.33 -14.83
N ALA A 241 -16.86 -5.79 -16.01
CA ALA A 241 -16.33 -6.23 -17.29
C ALA A 241 -15.91 -5.07 -18.21
N THR A 242 -16.78 -4.09 -18.40
CA THR A 242 -16.50 -2.91 -19.20
C THR A 242 -16.06 -1.75 -18.32
N TRP A 243 -15.19 -0.91 -18.87
CA TRP A 243 -14.59 0.22 -18.18
C TRP A 243 -14.89 1.52 -18.91
N SER A 244 -15.11 2.60 -18.16
CA SER A 244 -15.24 3.93 -18.74
C SER A 244 -13.96 4.37 -19.45
N GLN A 245 -14.08 5.28 -20.43
CA GLN A 245 -12.90 5.95 -20.99
C GLN A 245 -12.13 6.66 -19.85
N PRO A 246 -10.81 6.44 -19.70
CA PRO A 246 -10.01 7.13 -18.71
C PRO A 246 -10.07 8.65 -18.82
N LYS A 247 -10.10 9.34 -17.69
CA LYS A 247 -10.10 10.81 -17.61
C LYS A 247 -9.15 11.29 -16.52
N PRO A 248 -8.42 12.41 -16.72
CA PRO A 248 -7.77 13.09 -15.63
C PRO A 248 -8.84 13.67 -14.69
N ILE A 249 -8.72 13.38 -13.39
CA ILE A 249 -9.58 13.88 -12.32
C ILE A 249 -8.88 14.92 -11.44
N PHE A 250 -7.54 14.95 -11.51
CA PHE A 250 -6.71 15.98 -10.93
C PHE A 250 -5.90 16.67 -12.03
N ASN A 251 -5.99 18.00 -12.09
CA ASN A 251 -5.34 18.85 -13.08
C ASN A 251 -5.05 20.28 -12.57
N THR A 252 -5.27 20.54 -11.29
CA THR A 252 -4.89 21.75 -10.56
C THR A 252 -4.59 21.36 -9.12
N TYR A 253 -3.42 21.75 -8.62
CA TYR A 253 -3.00 21.56 -7.24
C TYR A 253 -3.70 22.54 -6.29
N THR A 254 -3.54 22.39 -4.98
CA THR A 254 -3.88 23.46 -4.01
C THR A 254 -3.02 24.71 -4.25
N ASP A 255 -3.42 25.85 -3.67
CA ASP A 255 -2.63 27.08 -3.75
C ASP A 255 -1.22 26.92 -3.13
N LEU A 256 -1.04 26.00 -2.17
CA LEU A 256 0.26 25.66 -1.55
C LEU A 256 1.21 25.02 -2.57
N ALA A 257 0.83 23.89 -3.17
CA ALA A 257 1.67 23.21 -4.14
C ALA A 257 1.77 23.99 -5.48
N SER A 258 0.73 24.74 -5.85
CA SER A 258 0.74 25.57 -7.07
C SER A 258 1.81 26.67 -7.07
N GLN A 259 2.28 27.14 -5.91
CA GLN A 259 3.32 28.18 -5.84
C GLN A 259 4.69 27.69 -6.35
N TYR A 260 4.92 26.37 -6.37
CA TYR A 260 6.14 25.74 -6.87
C TYR A 260 6.06 25.38 -8.36
N ALA A 261 4.91 25.61 -9.00
CA ALA A 261 4.71 25.28 -10.41
C ALA A 261 5.70 26.05 -11.31
N PRO A 262 6.28 25.40 -12.34
CA PRO A 262 5.95 24.06 -12.82
C PRO A 262 6.80 22.93 -12.23
N ASP A 263 7.60 23.17 -11.18
CA ASP A 263 8.40 22.10 -10.56
C ASP A 263 7.64 21.33 -9.49
N VAL A 264 6.51 20.77 -9.93
CA VAL A 264 5.57 19.98 -9.15
C VAL A 264 5.10 18.77 -9.97
N GLN A 265 4.79 17.64 -9.32
CA GLN A 265 4.31 16.41 -9.96
C GLN A 265 3.37 15.63 -9.03
N VAL A 266 2.35 14.96 -9.60
CA VAL A 266 1.49 13.99 -8.91
C VAL A 266 2.13 12.60 -8.89
N SER A 267 2.06 11.91 -7.76
CA SER A 267 2.46 10.51 -7.53
C SER A 267 1.41 9.76 -6.71
N GLY A 268 1.41 8.43 -6.72
CA GLY A 268 0.92 7.65 -5.58
C GLY A 268 -0.60 7.72 -5.34
N ALA A 269 -1.41 7.24 -6.29
CA ALA A 269 -2.86 7.25 -6.15
C ALA A 269 -3.36 6.27 -5.07
N HIS A 270 -4.33 6.68 -4.25
CA HIS A 270 -4.93 5.81 -3.23
C HIS A 270 -6.40 6.18 -2.93
N ILE A 271 -7.33 5.54 -3.66
CA ILE A 271 -8.78 5.77 -3.54
C ILE A 271 -9.45 4.95 -2.43
N VAL A 272 -10.10 5.65 -1.48
CA VAL A 272 -10.90 5.08 -0.38
C VAL A 272 -12.36 5.53 -0.42
N LEU A 273 -13.25 4.72 0.15
CA LEU A 273 -14.70 4.84 -0.02
C LEU A 273 -15.41 5.00 1.33
N VAL A 274 -16.02 6.17 1.55
CA VAL A 274 -16.78 6.50 2.77
C VAL A 274 -18.28 6.52 2.52
N ASN A 275 -19.09 6.71 3.57
CA ASN A 275 -20.54 6.81 3.39
C ASN A 275 -20.88 8.12 2.66
N ASN A 276 -21.74 8.03 1.65
CA ASN A 276 -22.22 9.19 0.92
C ASN A 276 -23.40 9.82 1.69
N SER A 277 -23.35 11.13 1.96
CA SER A 277 -24.43 11.83 2.65
C SER A 277 -25.61 12.19 1.75
N LYS A 278 -25.50 11.94 0.44
CA LYS A 278 -26.49 12.30 -0.59
C LYS A 278 -27.24 11.09 -1.17
N THR A 279 -26.77 9.87 -0.94
CA THR A 279 -27.40 8.62 -1.39
C THR A 279 -26.85 7.42 -0.62
N ASP A 280 -27.62 6.35 -0.52
CA ASP A 280 -27.25 5.04 0.01
C ASP A 280 -26.73 4.07 -1.08
N GLN A 281 -26.92 4.40 -2.37
CA GLN A 281 -26.66 3.50 -3.51
C GLN A 281 -25.19 3.27 -3.82
N PHE A 282 -24.30 4.20 -3.46
CA PHE A 282 -22.86 4.13 -3.75
C PHE A 282 -22.08 5.04 -2.80
N SER A 283 -20.83 4.69 -2.54
CA SER A 283 -19.97 5.41 -1.61
C SER A 283 -19.52 6.78 -2.16
N ARG A 284 -19.15 7.68 -1.24
CA ARG A 284 -18.42 8.90 -1.58
C ARG A 284 -16.97 8.49 -1.80
N LEU A 285 -16.44 8.83 -2.97
CA LEU A 285 -15.05 8.57 -3.33
C LEU A 285 -14.18 9.65 -2.70
N VAL A 286 -13.07 9.25 -2.12
CA VAL A 286 -12.02 10.12 -1.59
C VAL A 286 -10.70 9.56 -2.09
N ASP A 287 -10.05 10.27 -3.01
CA ASP A 287 -8.77 9.84 -3.57
C ASP A 287 -7.66 10.74 -3.03
N LEU A 288 -6.63 10.10 -2.48
CA LEU A 288 -5.44 10.73 -1.94
C LEU A 288 -4.31 10.56 -2.96
N MET A 289 -3.49 11.60 -3.15
CA MET A 289 -2.33 11.54 -4.01
C MET A 289 -1.16 12.32 -3.43
N GLY A 290 0.04 11.78 -3.61
CA GLY A 290 1.27 12.53 -3.41
C GLY A 290 1.41 13.65 -4.45
N VAL A 291 1.95 14.77 -4.01
CA VAL A 291 2.24 15.97 -4.79
C VAL A 291 3.63 16.44 -4.37
N GLN A 292 4.62 16.12 -5.19
CA GLN A 292 6.04 16.35 -4.92
C GLN A 292 6.55 17.61 -5.62
N THR A 293 7.43 18.37 -4.97
CA THR A 293 8.08 19.57 -5.55
C THR A 293 9.61 19.46 -5.57
N GLY A 294 10.29 20.41 -6.23
CA GLY A 294 11.76 20.49 -6.21
C GLY A 294 12.50 19.38 -6.96
N LEU A 295 11.76 18.61 -7.75
CA LEU A 295 12.22 17.42 -8.47
C LEU A 295 13.23 17.70 -9.59
N VAL A 296 13.38 18.96 -10.03
CA VAL A 296 14.17 19.33 -11.21
C VAL A 296 15.01 20.59 -11.02
N ASN A 297 14.47 21.58 -10.32
CA ASN A 297 15.11 22.85 -10.09
C ASN A 297 15.73 22.84 -8.68
N PRO A 298 17.07 22.72 -8.52
CA PRO A 298 17.71 22.68 -7.20
C PRO A 298 17.62 24.00 -6.42
N ASN A 299 16.96 25.03 -6.97
CA ASN A 299 16.60 26.27 -6.27
C ASN A 299 15.17 26.24 -5.69
N VAL A 300 14.40 25.18 -5.95
CA VAL A 300 13.07 24.92 -5.38
C VAL A 300 13.23 23.88 -4.27
N PRO A 301 12.85 24.17 -3.02
CA PRO A 301 12.87 23.17 -1.96
C PRO A 301 11.98 21.96 -2.30
N PRO A 302 12.43 20.73 -2.02
CA PRO A 302 11.58 19.57 -2.14
C PRO A 302 10.57 19.54 -0.99
N HIS A 303 9.32 19.23 -1.34
CA HIS A 303 8.20 19.02 -0.43
C HIS A 303 7.40 17.82 -0.93
N ASN A 304 6.86 17.02 0.00
CA ASN A 304 5.90 15.96 -0.30
C ASN A 304 4.57 16.30 0.38
N PHE A 305 3.62 16.84 -0.37
CA PHE A 305 2.25 17.06 0.09
C PHE A 305 1.37 15.86 -0.28
N THR A 306 0.48 15.41 0.59
CA THR A 306 -0.68 14.63 0.18
C THR A 306 -1.84 15.57 -0.09
N GLU A 307 -2.36 15.58 -1.32
CA GLU A 307 -3.62 16.26 -1.66
C GLU A 307 -4.76 15.24 -1.78
N VAL A 308 -6.01 15.73 -1.71
CA VAL A 308 -7.22 14.89 -1.73
C VAL A 308 -8.30 15.49 -2.63
N VAL A 309 -8.85 14.68 -3.54
CA VAL A 309 -10.07 15.03 -4.30
C VAL A 309 -11.22 14.09 -3.98
N THR A 310 -12.45 14.60 -4.05
CA THR A 310 -13.64 13.85 -3.59
C THR A 310 -14.76 13.86 -4.61
N SER A 311 -15.58 12.80 -4.65
CA SER A 311 -16.72 12.68 -5.56
C SER A 311 -17.93 12.04 -4.89
N ASP A 312 -19.06 12.73 -4.92
CA ASP A 312 -20.36 12.24 -4.44
C ASP A 312 -21.25 11.65 -5.55
N ASN A 313 -20.68 11.38 -6.74
CA ASN A 313 -21.44 10.89 -7.90
C ASN A 313 -20.63 9.88 -8.75
N GLN A 314 -19.97 8.93 -8.07
CA GLN A 314 -19.18 7.85 -8.68
C GLN A 314 -18.16 8.37 -9.71
N GLY A 315 -17.40 9.41 -9.35
CA GLY A 315 -16.34 9.98 -10.17
C GLY A 315 -16.80 10.76 -11.41
N THR A 316 -18.08 11.12 -11.50
CA THR A 316 -18.62 11.90 -12.64
C THR A 316 -18.16 13.35 -12.58
N THR A 317 -18.04 13.91 -11.37
CA THR A 317 -17.42 15.22 -11.08
C THR A 317 -16.63 15.13 -9.78
N TRP A 318 -15.58 15.93 -9.64
CA TRP A 318 -14.69 15.95 -8.49
C TRP A 318 -14.64 17.33 -7.84
N SER A 319 -14.27 17.37 -6.56
CA SER A 319 -14.03 18.62 -5.82
C SER A 319 -12.76 19.33 -6.31
N LYS A 320 -12.57 20.57 -5.87
CA LYS A 320 -11.20 21.12 -5.74
C LYS A 320 -10.39 20.25 -4.75
N PRO A 321 -9.06 20.23 -4.84
CA PRO A 321 -8.25 19.54 -3.86
C PRO A 321 -8.27 20.22 -2.48
N SER A 322 -8.10 19.42 -1.44
CA SER A 322 -7.65 19.83 -0.10
C SER A 322 -6.28 19.20 0.19
N VAL A 323 -5.55 19.71 1.19
CA VAL A 323 -4.25 19.15 1.63
C VAL A 323 -4.44 18.36 2.94
N VAL A 324 -3.64 17.31 3.14
CA VAL A 324 -3.59 16.53 4.39
C VAL A 324 -2.52 17.08 5.32
N ASN A 325 -1.27 17.17 4.85
CA ASN A 325 -0.10 17.68 5.56
C ASN A 325 0.36 19.05 4.99
N PRO A 326 -0.15 20.19 5.51
CA PRO A 326 0.13 21.51 4.93
C PRO A 326 1.61 21.94 5.01
N ASP A 327 2.41 21.30 5.86
CA ASP A 327 3.85 21.55 5.98
C ASP A 327 4.68 20.86 4.87
N GLY A 328 4.12 19.86 4.19
CA GLY A 328 4.71 19.17 3.04
C GLY A 328 6.08 18.54 3.31
N LEU A 329 6.26 17.88 4.45
CA LEU A 329 7.57 17.38 4.89
C LEU A 329 8.02 16.17 4.05
N VAL A 330 9.27 16.18 3.60
CA VAL A 330 9.84 15.06 2.84
C VAL A 330 10.24 13.92 3.77
N GLY A 331 9.47 12.83 3.76
CA GLY A 331 9.78 11.63 4.52
C GLY A 331 10.73 10.69 3.81
N THR A 332 12.02 10.70 4.16
CA THR A 332 13.03 9.83 3.49
C THR A 332 13.89 9.08 4.51
N ALA A 333 13.91 7.76 4.41
CA ALA A 333 14.80 6.90 5.19
C ALA A 333 16.18 6.70 4.51
N VAL A 334 17.23 6.64 5.33
CA VAL A 334 18.63 6.43 4.92
C VAL A 334 19.33 5.41 5.83
N ASN A 335 20.42 4.83 5.36
CA ASN A 335 21.31 4.02 6.19
C ASN A 335 21.98 4.93 7.26
N PRO A 336 21.71 4.74 8.56
CA PRO A 336 22.18 5.65 9.61
C PRO A 336 23.70 5.69 9.78
N GLU A 337 24.43 4.66 9.32
CA GLU A 337 25.90 4.61 9.42
C GLU A 337 26.60 5.38 8.29
N HIS A 338 25.90 5.65 7.18
CA HIS A 338 26.50 6.07 5.92
C HIS A 338 25.78 7.24 5.23
N TYR A 339 24.86 7.94 5.89
CA TYR A 339 24.25 9.15 5.34
C TYR A 339 25.15 10.37 5.50
N ASP A 340 25.11 11.30 4.53
CA ASP A 340 25.81 12.57 4.59
C ASP A 340 24.79 13.71 4.50
N ALA A 341 24.46 14.31 5.65
CA ALA A 341 23.52 15.42 5.75
C ALA A 341 24.00 16.73 5.09
N SER A 342 25.19 16.76 4.48
CA SER A 342 25.67 17.88 3.67
C SER A 342 25.48 17.70 2.17
N GLN A 343 24.97 16.55 1.72
CA GLN A 343 24.81 16.23 0.29
C GLN A 343 23.34 16.24 -0.16
N ASP A 344 23.12 16.77 -1.37
CA ASP A 344 21.81 16.78 -2.01
C ASP A 344 21.43 15.38 -2.53
N PHE A 345 20.24 14.95 -2.15
CA PHE A 345 19.56 13.71 -2.56
C PHE A 345 19.51 13.54 -4.08
N ILE A 346 19.30 14.64 -4.82
CA ILE A 346 19.05 14.62 -6.27
C ILE A 346 20.33 14.29 -7.08
N THR A 347 21.53 14.53 -6.52
CA THR A 347 22.74 14.62 -7.34
C THR A 347 23.90 13.66 -7.03
N ASN A 348 24.09 13.19 -5.79
CA ASN A 348 25.41 12.61 -5.44
C ASN A 348 25.46 11.39 -4.47
N HIS A 349 24.33 10.73 -4.17
CA HIS A 349 24.33 9.56 -3.28
C HIS A 349 24.63 8.23 -4.00
N SER A 350 25.31 7.30 -3.31
CA SER A 350 25.48 5.92 -3.78
C SER A 350 24.31 5.03 -3.37
N ASN A 351 23.95 4.06 -4.22
CA ASN A 351 22.73 3.23 -4.09
C ASN A 351 22.60 2.46 -2.76
N SER A 352 23.67 2.31 -1.97
CA SER A 352 23.68 1.61 -0.67
C SER A 352 23.49 2.52 0.55
N GLN A 353 23.35 3.84 0.35
CA GLN A 353 23.13 4.82 1.43
C GLN A 353 21.65 5.18 1.61
N VAL A 354 20.84 5.14 0.54
CA VAL A 354 19.43 5.54 0.54
C VAL A 354 18.53 4.32 0.63
N ILE A 355 17.44 4.43 1.40
CA ILE A 355 16.36 3.45 1.44
C ILE A 355 15.27 3.94 0.48
N ARG A 356 15.16 3.30 -0.70
CA ARG A 356 14.04 3.62 -1.60
C ARG A 356 12.76 3.04 -0.97
N SER A 357 11.82 3.95 -0.71
CA SER A 357 10.58 3.75 0.03
C SER A 357 9.48 4.62 -0.58
N GLY A 358 8.23 4.37 -0.21
CA GLY A 358 7.06 5.13 -0.65
C GLY A 358 6.95 6.53 -0.05
N ASP A 359 7.97 7.35 -0.25
CA ASP A 359 8.10 8.70 0.32
C ASP A 359 7.01 9.70 -0.13
N ALA A 360 6.27 9.38 -1.19
CA ALA A 360 5.03 10.06 -1.59
C ALA A 360 3.93 9.06 -2.04
N VAL A 361 3.80 7.92 -1.33
CA VAL A 361 2.85 6.82 -1.63
C VAL A 361 1.99 6.50 -0.40
N ASP A 362 1.25 7.50 0.06
CA ASP A 362 0.51 7.48 1.31
C ASP A 362 -0.57 6.40 1.36
N GLN A 363 -0.78 5.81 2.54
CA GLN A 363 -1.75 4.74 2.74
C GLN A 363 -2.89 5.20 3.64
N ALA A 364 -4.13 5.04 3.17
CA ALA A 364 -5.34 5.38 3.92
C ALA A 364 -6.32 4.21 4.08
N ASP A 365 -7.12 4.21 5.15
CA ASP A 365 -8.24 3.28 5.33
C ASP A 365 -9.35 3.93 6.19
N VAL A 366 -10.55 3.32 6.20
CA VAL A 366 -11.81 3.94 6.59
C VAL A 366 -12.55 3.21 7.71
N ASP A 367 -12.94 3.95 8.75
CA ASP A 367 -13.98 3.50 9.66
C ASP A 367 -15.35 3.92 9.10
N ARG A 368 -15.94 3.05 8.27
CA ARG A 368 -17.30 3.28 7.72
C ARG A 368 -18.41 3.30 8.79
N THR A 369 -18.15 2.86 10.02
CA THR A 369 -19.13 2.89 11.13
C THR A 369 -19.16 4.26 11.80
N ARG A 370 -17.99 4.88 11.97
CA ARG A 370 -17.83 6.24 12.54
C ARG A 370 -17.73 7.33 11.47
N ASN A 371 -17.67 6.94 10.19
CA ASN A 371 -17.41 7.77 9.02
C ASN A 371 -16.11 8.60 9.13
N LEU A 372 -15.03 7.94 9.56
CA LEU A 372 -13.70 8.52 9.70
C LEU A 372 -12.78 7.97 8.60
N ILE A 373 -11.86 8.81 8.13
CA ILE A 373 -10.75 8.40 7.25
C ILE A 373 -9.45 8.61 8.01
N TYR A 374 -8.56 7.63 7.94
CA TYR A 374 -7.21 7.70 8.47
C TYR A 374 -6.24 7.66 7.29
N SER A 375 -5.28 8.57 7.25
CA SER A 375 -4.12 8.49 6.36
C SER A 375 -2.85 8.39 7.21
N VAL A 376 -1.90 7.57 6.77
CA VAL A 376 -0.55 7.49 7.35
C VAL A 376 0.47 7.92 6.32
N ILE A 377 1.20 8.98 6.65
CA ILE A 377 2.14 9.69 5.79
C ILE A 377 3.56 9.40 6.29
N GLN A 378 4.51 9.24 5.37
CA GLN A 378 5.93 9.17 5.69
C GLN A 378 6.47 10.61 5.72
N GLU A 379 6.89 11.10 6.88
CA GLU A 379 7.41 12.46 7.07
C GLU A 379 8.82 12.46 7.72
N HIS A 380 9.47 13.63 7.72
CA HIS A 380 10.80 13.89 8.27
C HIS A 380 11.99 13.19 7.57
N SER A 381 13.16 13.83 7.59
CA SER A 381 14.36 13.28 6.92
C SER A 381 15.65 13.78 7.54
N LEU A 382 16.56 12.84 7.84
CA LEU A 382 17.90 13.14 8.36
C LEU A 382 18.73 14.03 7.41
N ILE A 383 18.37 14.06 6.11
CA ILE A 383 18.95 14.95 5.10
C ILE A 383 18.37 16.37 5.24
N TYR A 384 17.03 16.51 5.23
CA TYR A 384 16.36 17.80 5.00
C TYR A 384 16.04 18.60 6.28
N ASP A 385 15.63 17.93 7.36
CA ASP A 385 15.28 18.58 8.63
C ASP A 385 16.03 17.98 9.84
N HIS A 386 16.97 17.07 9.56
CA HIS A 386 17.80 16.33 10.51
C HIS A 386 17.01 15.54 11.57
N THR A 387 15.72 15.27 11.32
CA THR A 387 14.86 14.44 12.18
C THR A 387 14.78 13.02 11.58
N PRO A 388 14.77 11.95 12.40
CA PRO A 388 14.54 10.60 11.89
C PRO A 388 13.20 10.52 11.15
N CYS A 389 13.23 10.00 9.93
CA CYS A 389 12.03 9.71 9.15
C CYS A 389 11.05 8.86 9.95
N ARG A 390 9.77 9.23 9.96
CA ARG A 390 8.75 8.66 10.84
C ARG A 390 7.40 8.59 10.14
N ILE A 391 6.45 7.89 10.76
CA ILE A 391 5.09 7.76 10.24
C ILE A 391 4.15 8.61 11.08
N ASP A 392 3.44 9.54 10.46
CA ASP A 392 2.44 10.41 11.11
C ASP A 392 1.01 10.07 10.68
N LEU A 393 0.07 10.12 11.63
CA LEU A 393 -1.33 9.81 11.43
C LEU A 393 -2.16 11.08 11.25
N TYR A 394 -2.96 11.13 10.19
CA TYR A 394 -3.92 12.19 9.91
C TYR A 394 -5.34 11.63 9.86
N VAL A 395 -6.30 12.41 10.36
CA VAL A 395 -7.72 12.02 10.39
C VAL A 395 -8.60 13.04 9.67
N SER A 396 -9.52 12.55 8.85
CA SER A 396 -10.67 13.33 8.37
C SER A 396 -11.97 12.84 9.01
N LYS A 397 -12.78 13.80 9.46
CA LYS A 397 -14.11 13.59 10.07
C LYS A 397 -15.28 13.98 9.15
N ASP A 398 -14.97 14.53 7.97
CA ASP A 398 -15.94 15.19 7.06
C ASP A 398 -15.87 14.65 5.62
N GLY A 399 -15.40 13.41 5.47
CA GLY A 399 -15.30 12.71 4.19
C GLY A 399 -14.19 13.24 3.29
N GLY A 400 -13.02 13.54 3.85
CA GLY A 400 -11.82 13.98 3.12
C GLY A 400 -11.79 15.47 2.76
N THR A 401 -12.68 16.28 3.34
CA THR A 401 -12.77 17.71 3.04
C THR A 401 -11.75 18.52 3.84
N SER A 402 -11.55 18.15 5.11
CA SER A 402 -10.49 18.64 5.99
C SER A 402 -9.83 17.50 6.77
N TRP A 403 -8.61 17.75 7.23
CA TRP A 403 -7.75 16.77 7.90
C TRP A 403 -7.12 17.37 9.17
N THR A 404 -6.72 16.52 10.10
CA THR A 404 -6.07 16.90 11.35
C THR A 404 -4.91 15.95 11.64
N LEU A 405 -3.71 16.49 11.81
CA LEU A 405 -2.55 15.74 12.31
C LEU A 405 -2.82 15.29 13.76
N ILE A 406 -2.74 13.99 14.00
CA ILE A 406 -2.85 13.37 15.32
C ILE A 406 -1.46 13.13 15.94
N GLY A 407 -0.42 13.02 15.10
CA GLY A 407 0.98 12.83 15.49
C GLY A 407 1.52 11.44 15.15
N PRO A 408 2.74 11.12 15.63
CA PRO A 408 3.49 9.97 15.14
C PRO A 408 3.02 8.63 15.70
N VAL A 409 3.11 7.61 14.84
CA VAL A 409 2.54 6.26 15.04
C VAL A 409 3.55 5.12 14.83
N ASN A 410 4.84 5.42 14.65
CA ASN A 410 5.91 4.45 14.90
C ASN A 410 6.36 4.55 16.37
N ARG A 411 6.49 3.40 17.04
CA ARG A 411 6.68 3.32 18.50
C ARG A 411 8.00 3.89 19.01
N VAL A 412 9.04 3.96 18.16
CA VAL A 412 10.39 4.40 18.53
C VAL A 412 10.80 5.57 17.64
N LEU A 413 10.68 6.79 18.15
CA LEU A 413 10.98 8.04 17.43
C LEU A 413 12.48 8.40 17.42
N SER A 414 13.33 7.61 18.10
CA SER A 414 14.79 7.76 18.09
C SER A 414 15.47 6.95 16.97
N THR A 415 14.69 6.41 16.03
CA THR A 415 15.15 5.69 14.84
C THR A 415 14.20 6.00 13.68
N GLN A 416 14.60 5.59 12.47
CA GLN A 416 13.80 5.82 11.28
C GLN A 416 12.74 4.72 11.08
N ALA A 417 11.56 5.09 10.61
CA ALA A 417 10.49 4.18 10.22
C ALA A 417 9.90 4.54 8.85
N PHE A 418 9.59 3.53 8.03
CA PHE A 418 9.28 3.72 6.60
C PHE A 418 8.41 2.61 5.99
N ASN A 419 7.89 2.86 4.78
CA ASN A 419 6.94 2.00 4.04
C ASN A 419 5.73 1.61 4.89
N GLN A 420 4.98 2.59 5.35
CA GLN A 420 3.78 2.40 6.15
C GLN A 420 2.68 1.62 5.42
N GLY A 421 1.81 0.97 6.19
CA GLY A 421 0.58 0.34 5.69
C GLY A 421 -0.45 0.24 6.80
N ILE A 422 -1.69 0.67 6.52
CA ILE A 422 -2.78 0.83 7.49
C ILE A 422 -3.94 -0.13 7.19
N ALA A 423 -4.62 -0.59 8.25
CA ALA A 423 -5.93 -1.21 8.16
C ALA A 423 -6.80 -0.88 9.38
N VAL A 424 -8.08 -0.61 9.17
CA VAL A 424 -9.08 -0.33 10.20
C VAL A 424 -9.88 -1.59 10.51
N LEU A 425 -10.04 -1.90 11.79
CA LEU A 425 -10.83 -3.04 12.26
C LEU A 425 -12.28 -2.62 12.52
N ASN A 426 -13.21 -3.57 12.33
CA ASN A 426 -14.65 -3.36 12.55
C ASN A 426 -15.03 -2.83 13.95
N ASP A 427 -14.12 -2.90 14.95
CA ASP A 427 -14.31 -2.35 16.29
C ASP A 427 -13.74 -0.91 16.48
N GLY A 428 -13.17 -0.31 15.44
CA GLY A 428 -12.51 1.00 15.46
C GLY A 428 -11.10 1.00 16.03
N ARG A 429 -10.42 -0.14 16.11
CA ARG A 429 -8.96 -0.16 16.22
C ARG A 429 -8.32 0.10 14.86
N ILE A 430 -7.19 0.77 14.89
CA ILE A 430 -6.36 1.07 13.72
C ILE A 430 -5.11 0.22 13.85
N ALA A 431 -4.75 -0.52 12.80
CA ALA A 431 -3.53 -1.30 12.73
C ALA A 431 -2.58 -0.64 11.72
N ILE A 432 -1.36 -0.33 12.15
CA ILE A 432 -0.37 0.43 11.38
C ILE A 432 0.93 -0.37 11.38
N SER A 433 1.37 -0.78 10.20
CA SER A 433 2.65 -1.48 10.01
C SER A 433 3.67 -0.59 9.34
N TYR A 434 4.95 -0.83 9.61
CA TYR A 434 6.10 -0.10 9.07
C TYR A 434 7.37 -0.96 9.24
N TYR A 435 8.44 -0.63 8.52
CA TYR A 435 9.78 -1.08 8.87
C TYR A 435 10.42 -0.10 9.85
N ASP A 436 11.27 -0.56 10.76
CA ASP A 436 12.21 0.32 11.48
C ASP A 436 13.58 -0.32 11.74
N PHE A 437 14.54 0.54 12.09
CA PHE A 437 15.91 0.17 12.46
C PHE A 437 16.13 0.16 13.98
N ARG A 438 15.11 -0.11 14.82
CA ARG A 438 15.27 0.01 16.29
C ARG A 438 16.24 -0.99 16.90
N ASN A 439 16.50 -2.09 16.18
CA ASN A 439 17.40 -3.18 16.59
C ASN A 439 18.80 -3.07 15.97
N HIS A 440 19.02 -2.09 15.07
CA HIS A 440 20.31 -1.82 14.47
C HIS A 440 21.33 -1.33 15.51
N ARG A 441 22.61 -1.58 15.22
CA ARG A 441 23.74 -1.25 16.09
C ARG A 441 24.79 -0.50 15.29
N ALA A 442 25.19 0.67 15.78
CA ALA A 442 26.26 1.43 15.18
C ALA A 442 27.55 0.59 15.06
N GLY A 443 28.20 0.67 13.90
CA GLY A 443 29.32 -0.17 13.50
C GLY A 443 28.96 -1.60 13.05
N SER A 444 27.68 -1.96 12.91
CA SER A 444 27.30 -3.27 12.36
C SER A 444 27.56 -3.34 10.86
N SER A 445 27.96 -4.52 10.37
CA SER A 445 28.07 -4.82 8.94
C SER A 445 26.73 -5.24 8.30
N LYS A 446 25.62 -5.01 9.01
CA LYS A 446 24.25 -5.29 8.61
C LYS A 446 23.38 -4.09 8.97
N LEU A 447 22.30 -3.90 8.23
CA LEU A 447 21.26 -2.94 8.61
C LEU A 447 20.08 -3.71 9.21
N GLU A 448 20.18 -4.04 10.51
CA GLU A 448 19.20 -4.87 11.22
C GLU A 448 17.83 -4.20 11.26
N THR A 449 16.92 -4.70 10.42
CA THR A 449 15.61 -4.13 10.17
C THR A 449 14.51 -5.09 10.58
N ASP A 450 13.40 -4.56 11.06
CA ASP A 450 12.22 -5.34 11.45
C ASP A 450 10.94 -4.72 10.91
N ARG A 451 9.95 -5.56 10.58
CA ARG A 451 8.59 -5.13 10.28
C ARG A 451 7.78 -5.18 11.58
N TRP A 452 7.15 -4.07 11.95
CA TRP A 452 6.28 -3.95 13.12
C TRP A 452 4.84 -3.74 12.70
N LEU A 453 3.91 -3.95 13.64
CA LEU A 453 2.49 -3.70 13.53
C LEU A 453 1.98 -3.18 14.88
N ASP A 454 1.77 -1.87 14.97
CA ASP A 454 1.19 -1.21 16.14
C ASP A 454 -0.33 -1.08 15.99
N ILE A 455 -1.01 -1.27 17.11
CA ILE A 455 -2.47 -1.23 17.21
C ILE A 455 -2.86 -0.04 18.09
N TYR A 456 -3.72 0.82 17.57
CA TYR A 456 -4.21 2.02 18.23
C TYR A 456 -5.75 2.01 18.35
N ARG A 457 -6.28 2.84 19.24
CA ARG A 457 -7.67 3.29 19.24
C ARG A 457 -7.69 4.82 19.24
N TYR A 458 -8.51 5.41 18.39
CA TYR A 458 -8.70 6.86 18.31
C TYR A 458 -10.05 7.26 18.91
N ASP A 459 -10.08 8.37 19.66
CA ASP A 459 -11.30 9.04 20.11
C ASP A 459 -11.53 10.34 19.31
N PRO A 460 -12.56 10.40 18.44
CA PRO A 460 -12.85 11.60 17.63
C PRO A 460 -13.42 12.78 18.44
N ALA A 461 -13.81 12.60 19.70
CA ALA A 461 -14.35 13.66 20.54
C ALA A 461 -13.27 14.46 21.29
N SER A 462 -12.07 13.88 21.47
CA SER A 462 -10.92 14.52 22.12
C SER A 462 -9.63 14.47 21.30
N ASP A 463 -9.73 14.07 20.02
CA ASP A 463 -8.60 13.88 19.08
C ASP A 463 -7.44 13.05 19.66
N THR A 464 -7.78 12.08 20.52
CA THR A 464 -6.80 11.35 21.33
C THR A 464 -6.53 9.97 20.74
N LEU A 465 -5.27 9.70 20.40
CA LEU A 465 -4.81 8.38 20.00
C LEU A 465 -4.26 7.61 21.21
N THR A 466 -4.76 6.40 21.44
CA THR A 466 -4.34 5.52 22.53
C THR A 466 -3.73 4.24 21.98
N PHE A 467 -2.42 4.05 22.17
CA PHE A 467 -1.73 2.79 21.87
C PHE A 467 -2.37 1.62 22.64
N GLN A 468 -2.57 0.48 21.96
CA GLN A 468 -3.22 -0.72 22.50
C GLN A 468 -2.24 -1.90 22.59
N ASN A 469 -1.46 -2.15 21.54
CA ASN A 469 -0.54 -3.28 21.44
C ASN A 469 0.50 -3.07 20.34
N GLU A 470 1.66 -3.72 20.46
CA GLU A 470 2.72 -3.78 19.44
C GLU A 470 2.96 -5.25 19.06
N VAL A 471 3.25 -5.51 17.78
CA VAL A 471 3.59 -6.84 17.27
C VAL A 471 4.81 -6.72 16.36
N ARG A 472 5.85 -7.51 16.62
CA ARG A 472 6.93 -7.74 15.66
C ARG A 472 6.44 -8.77 14.65
N LEU A 473 6.34 -8.39 13.37
CA LEU A 473 5.93 -9.31 12.30
C LEU A 473 7.11 -10.19 11.84
N THR A 474 8.33 -9.65 11.81
CA THR A 474 9.56 -10.39 11.54
C THR A 474 9.97 -11.26 12.74
N ALA A 475 10.34 -12.52 12.49
CA ALA A 475 10.77 -13.44 13.56
C ALA A 475 12.14 -13.04 14.15
N THR A 476 13.03 -12.52 13.31
CA THR A 476 14.34 -11.94 13.64
C THR A 476 14.60 -10.77 12.71
N SER A 477 15.50 -9.86 13.09
CA SER A 477 15.90 -8.74 12.22
C SER A 477 16.57 -9.28 10.95
N PHE A 478 16.15 -8.76 9.79
CA PHE A 478 16.79 -9.05 8.51
C PHE A 478 17.80 -7.96 8.16
N ASP A 479 18.56 -8.16 7.08
CA ASP A 479 19.68 -7.30 6.70
C ASP A 479 19.33 -6.50 5.44
N TYR A 480 18.85 -5.26 5.61
CA TYR A 480 18.32 -4.45 4.51
C TYR A 480 19.39 -4.08 3.46
N LEU A 481 20.69 -4.16 3.80
CA LEU A 481 21.79 -3.93 2.86
C LEU A 481 21.83 -4.91 1.67
N LYS A 482 21.09 -6.02 1.77
CA LYS A 482 20.92 -7.02 0.70
C LYS A 482 19.75 -6.73 -0.24
N ALA A 483 18.90 -5.74 0.06
CA ALA A 483 17.77 -5.41 -0.79
C ALA A 483 18.28 -4.91 -2.17
N PRO A 484 17.57 -5.20 -3.27
CA PRO A 484 17.90 -4.68 -4.60
C PRO A 484 18.31 -3.20 -4.60
N ALA A 485 19.57 -2.92 -4.95
CA ALA A 485 20.14 -1.56 -4.99
C ALA A 485 19.80 -0.88 -6.33
N LEU A 486 18.52 -0.57 -6.52
CA LEU A 486 17.97 -0.10 -7.80
C LEU A 486 18.49 1.28 -8.19
N GLY A 487 18.71 1.49 -9.50
CA GLY A 487 19.01 2.80 -10.05
C GLY A 487 17.76 3.66 -10.24
N GLY A 488 17.79 4.85 -9.67
CA GLY A 488 16.72 5.84 -9.74
C GLY A 488 16.60 6.59 -11.08
N THR A 489 15.66 7.52 -11.10
CA THR A 489 15.48 8.56 -12.13
C THR A 489 15.89 9.92 -11.55
N ALA A 490 15.64 11.03 -12.25
CA ALA A 490 15.83 12.37 -11.67
C ALA A 490 14.84 12.69 -10.53
N ILE A 491 13.77 11.88 -10.38
CA ILE A 491 12.60 12.18 -9.54
C ILE A 491 12.29 11.07 -8.51
N SER A 492 13.14 10.03 -8.44
CA SER A 492 13.06 8.94 -7.47
C SER A 492 14.47 8.40 -7.29
N PRO A 493 14.98 8.26 -6.04
CA PRO A 493 16.40 8.03 -5.78
C PRO A 493 16.87 6.65 -6.24
N ALA A 494 18.18 6.53 -6.43
CA ALA A 494 18.83 5.23 -6.44
C ALA A 494 19.01 4.75 -4.99
N GLY A 495 18.58 3.52 -4.67
CA GLY A 495 18.50 3.07 -3.28
C GLY A 495 18.19 1.59 -3.11
N LEU A 496 18.33 1.12 -1.87
CA LEU A 496 17.96 -0.23 -1.42
C LEU A 496 16.43 -0.37 -1.39
N PHE A 497 15.88 -1.39 -2.06
CA PHE A 497 14.45 -1.44 -2.38
C PHE A 497 13.77 -2.77 -2.02
N LEU A 498 12.69 -2.72 -1.22
CA LEU A 498 11.73 -3.83 -1.03
C LEU A 498 10.32 -3.50 -1.58
N GLY A 499 10.18 -2.35 -2.23
CA GLY A 499 8.92 -1.83 -2.74
C GLY A 499 8.59 -0.45 -2.21
N ASP A 500 7.76 0.30 -2.94
CA ASP A 500 7.27 1.62 -2.53
C ASP A 500 6.00 1.52 -1.64
N TYR A 501 5.46 0.32 -1.39
CA TYR A 501 4.31 0.05 -0.51
C TYR A 501 4.34 -1.40 -0.02
N GLN A 502 3.66 -1.72 1.08
CA GLN A 502 3.53 -3.07 1.66
C GLN A 502 2.14 -3.21 2.31
N THR A 503 1.24 -4.02 1.76
CA THR A 503 -0.18 -3.94 2.15
C THR A 503 -0.51 -4.61 3.50
N VAL A 504 -1.43 -3.97 4.24
CA VAL A 504 -2.16 -4.53 5.38
C VAL A 504 -3.65 -4.54 5.03
N LYS A 505 -4.39 -5.55 5.45
CA LYS A 505 -5.87 -5.56 5.45
C LYS A 505 -6.39 -6.04 6.80
N SER A 506 -7.61 -5.64 7.13
CA SER A 506 -8.39 -6.16 8.25
C SER A 506 -9.58 -6.93 7.69
N PHE A 507 -9.87 -8.10 8.24
CA PHE A 507 -11.03 -8.90 7.83
C PHE A 507 -11.56 -9.72 9.01
N ASN A 508 -12.85 -9.56 9.33
CA ASN A 508 -13.53 -10.20 10.47
C ASN A 508 -12.74 -10.10 11.81
N GLY A 509 -12.04 -8.98 12.04
CA GLY A 509 -11.25 -8.73 13.25
C GLY A 509 -9.85 -9.36 13.27
N VAL A 510 -9.49 -10.11 12.23
CA VAL A 510 -8.12 -10.60 11.97
C VAL A 510 -7.38 -9.58 11.10
N ILE A 511 -6.08 -9.41 11.33
CA ILE A 511 -5.21 -8.55 10.53
C ILE A 511 -4.32 -9.43 9.66
N TYR A 512 -4.22 -9.08 8.38
CA TYR A 512 -3.37 -9.71 7.38
C TYR A 512 -2.37 -8.68 6.89
N SER A 513 -1.11 -9.06 6.71
CA SER A 513 -0.08 -8.20 6.13
C SER A 513 0.82 -9.03 5.23
N VAL A 514 1.17 -8.46 4.08
CA VAL A 514 2.17 -8.99 3.16
C VAL A 514 3.31 -7.98 3.09
N PHE A 515 4.54 -8.45 3.15
CA PHE A 515 5.73 -7.61 3.15
C PHE A 515 6.94 -8.42 2.69
N GLY A 516 7.88 -7.76 2.00
CA GLY A 516 9.15 -8.35 1.60
C GLY A 516 10.16 -8.39 2.75
N ILE A 517 11.12 -9.30 2.68
CA ILE A 517 12.33 -9.28 3.53
C ILE A 517 13.52 -9.73 2.68
N THR A 518 14.73 -9.37 3.11
CA THR A 518 15.95 -9.99 2.57
C THR A 518 16.25 -11.28 3.33
N THR A 519 16.84 -12.28 2.66
CA THR A 519 17.23 -13.55 3.32
C THR A 519 18.73 -13.88 3.13
N ASP A 520 19.14 -15.09 3.50
CA ASP A 520 20.45 -15.71 3.23
C ASP A 520 20.31 -16.98 2.35
N ASP A 521 19.09 -17.36 1.93
CA ASP A 521 18.83 -18.53 1.07
C ASP A 521 18.97 -18.14 -0.41
N PRO A 522 19.88 -18.74 -1.20
CA PRO A 522 20.00 -18.46 -2.63
C PRO A 522 18.77 -18.89 -3.45
N ASN A 523 17.79 -19.57 -2.85
CA ASN A 523 16.54 -19.98 -3.48
C ASN A 523 15.35 -19.05 -3.17
N ASN A 524 15.49 -18.13 -2.20
CA ASN A 524 14.67 -16.94 -1.85
C ASN A 524 14.94 -16.52 -0.39
#